data_AF-A0A9W6TGT1-F1
#
_entry.id   AF-A0A9W6TGT1-F1
#
_cell.length_a   1.000
_cell.length_b   1.000
_cell.length_c   1.000
_cell.angle_alpha   90.00
_cell.angle_beta   90.00
_cell.angle_gamma   90.00
#
_symmetry.space_group_name_H-M   'P 1'
#
loop_
_entity.id
_entity.type
_entity.pdbx_description
1 polymer ?
#
loop_
_entity_poly.entity_id
_entity_poly.type
_entity_poly.pdbx_seq_one_letter_code
_entity_poly.pdbx_strand_id
1 'polypeptide(L)'
;MAENAVDNEFCFIIQHAATDKAERQKTQDWEALKGHPAETLLLKFKDVVFRAHLPEVPPTREIDIKAEIELVDDAPVARKQFRLSEEMKAAIRAWT
;
A
#
# COMPACT_ATOMS: atom_id res chain seq x y z
N MET A 1 -15.17 38.80 17.90
CA MET A 1 -15.47 37.77 16.89
C MET A 1 -14.16 37.06 16.63
N ALA A 2 -13.98 35.85 17.15
CA ALA A 2 -12.74 35.09 17.05
C ALA A 2 -12.98 33.88 16.16
N GLU A 3 -12.15 33.79 15.13
CA GLU A 3 -12.04 32.74 14.14
C GLU A 3 -11.42 31.49 14.80
N ASN A 4 -12.21 30.42 14.95
CA ASN A 4 -11.71 29.14 15.43
C ASN A 4 -11.13 28.38 14.23
N ALA A 5 -9.81 28.42 14.10
CA ALA A 5 -9.07 27.51 13.24
C ALA A 5 -9.28 26.07 13.73
N VAL A 6 -9.78 25.20 12.86
CA VAL A 6 -9.91 23.76 13.09
C VAL A 6 -8.53 23.14 12.90
N ASP A 7 -7.79 23.05 14.00
CA ASP A 7 -6.58 22.24 14.12
C ASP A 7 -6.99 20.75 14.03
N ASN A 8 -6.31 19.97 13.20
CA ASN A 8 -6.43 18.50 13.00
C ASN A 8 -7.27 17.96 11.82
N GLU A 9 -7.44 18.70 10.72
CA GLU A 9 -7.80 18.07 9.43
C GLU A 9 -6.58 18.02 8.50
N PHE A 10 -6.13 16.81 8.18
CA PHE A 10 -5.15 16.56 7.12
C PHE A 10 -5.87 15.96 5.92
N CYS A 11 -5.86 16.67 4.79
CA CYS A 11 -6.42 16.20 3.53
C CYS A 11 -5.28 15.79 2.59
N PHE A 12 -5.23 14.51 2.21
CA PHE A 12 -4.33 14.04 1.16
C PHE A 12 -5.10 14.01 -0.17
N ILE A 13 -4.83 15.00 -1.03
CA ILE A 13 -5.35 14.99 -2.39
C ILE A 13 -4.36 14.21 -3.26
N ILE A 14 -4.68 12.95 -3.55
CA ILE A 14 -3.93 12.17 -4.56
C ILE A 14 -4.35 12.69 -5.93
N GLN A 15 -3.59 13.63 -6.48
CA GLN A 15 -3.76 14.04 -7.87
C GLN A 15 -3.28 12.91 -8.79
N HIS A 16 -4.23 12.16 -9.36
CA HIS A 16 -4.00 11.30 -10.52
C HIS A 16 -3.84 12.16 -11.78
N ALA A 17 -2.90 13.11 -11.77
CA ALA A 17 -2.47 13.71 -13.02
C ALA A 17 -1.69 12.66 -13.80
N ALA A 18 -2.05 12.43 -15.07
CA ALA A 18 -1.23 11.70 -16.03
C ALA A 18 0.06 12.50 -16.25
N THR A 19 0.96 12.43 -15.28
CA THR A 19 2.27 13.04 -15.33
C THR A 19 3.09 12.28 -16.37
N ASP A 20 3.97 12.99 -17.10
CA ASP A 20 4.93 12.36 -18.02
C ASP A 20 5.70 11.20 -17.37
N LYS A 21 5.86 11.26 -16.04
CA LYS A 21 6.44 10.18 -15.23
C LYS A 21 5.57 8.92 -15.20
N ALA A 22 4.26 9.05 -15.02
CA ALA A 22 3.32 7.93 -15.05
C ALA A 22 3.28 7.29 -16.45
N GLU A 23 3.30 8.11 -17.51
CA GLU A 23 3.37 7.59 -18.89
C GLU A 23 4.70 6.88 -19.18
N ARG A 24 5.84 7.44 -18.73
CA ARG A 24 7.16 6.78 -18.84
C ARG A 24 7.21 5.45 -18.08
N GLN A 25 6.57 5.36 -16.92
CA GLN A 25 6.48 4.12 -16.15
C GLN A 25 5.61 3.08 -16.85
N LYS A 26 4.52 3.48 -17.53
CA LYS A 26 3.71 2.59 -18.38
C LYS A 26 4.51 2.09 -19.59
N THR A 27 5.48 2.85 -20.09
CA THR A 27 6.35 2.43 -21.21
C THR A 27 7.47 1.47 -20.79
N GLN A 28 7.75 1.36 -19.48
CA GLN A 28 8.67 0.37 -18.92
C GLN A 28 7.97 -0.98 -18.75
N ASP A 29 7.51 -1.55 -19.86
CA ASP A 29 6.96 -2.91 -19.89
C ASP A 29 8.10 -3.95 -19.96
N TRP A 30 7.82 -5.18 -19.57
CA TRP A 30 8.76 -6.31 -19.64
C TRP A 30 9.30 -6.53 -21.05
N GLU A 31 8.51 -6.20 -22.06
CA GLU A 31 8.88 -6.26 -23.47
C GLU A 31 10.02 -5.28 -23.82
N ALA A 32 10.09 -4.13 -23.16
CA ALA A 32 11.15 -3.14 -23.36
C ALA A 32 12.52 -3.60 -22.79
N LEU A 33 12.54 -4.66 -21.99
CA LEU A 33 13.76 -5.25 -21.45
C LEU A 33 14.43 -6.26 -22.39
N LYS A 34 13.76 -6.65 -23.49
CA LYS A 34 14.32 -7.61 -24.46
C LYS A 34 15.63 -7.09 -25.07
N GLY A 35 16.70 -7.89 -24.96
CA GLY A 35 18.04 -7.54 -25.43
C GLY A 35 18.84 -6.62 -24.48
N HIS A 36 18.25 -6.21 -23.36
CA HIS A 36 18.96 -5.41 -22.36
C HIS A 36 19.90 -6.32 -21.52
N PRO A 37 21.10 -5.87 -21.13
CA PRO A 37 22.03 -6.69 -20.34
C PRO A 37 21.46 -7.22 -19.01
N ALA A 38 20.45 -6.53 -18.46
CA ALA A 38 19.77 -6.93 -17.23
C ALA A 38 18.56 -7.87 -17.44
N GLU A 39 18.17 -8.16 -18.68
CA GLU A 39 16.98 -8.97 -19.01
C GLU A 39 16.99 -10.32 -18.29
N THR A 40 18.08 -11.07 -18.45
CA THR A 40 18.24 -12.41 -17.86
C THR A 40 18.11 -12.39 -16.34
N LEU A 41 18.65 -11.34 -15.70
CA LEU A 41 18.57 -11.18 -14.25
C LEU A 41 17.14 -10.87 -13.81
N LEU A 42 16.47 -9.94 -14.49
CA LEU A 42 15.13 -9.50 -14.12
C LEU A 42 14.08 -10.59 -14.36
N LEU A 43 14.19 -11.34 -15.46
CA LEU A 43 13.31 -12.49 -15.74
C LEU A 43 13.41 -13.57 -14.66
N LYS A 44 14.59 -13.78 -14.06
CA LYS A 44 14.77 -14.74 -12.95
C LYS A 44 13.91 -14.40 -11.72
N PHE A 45 13.65 -13.12 -11.47
CA PHE A 45 12.93 -12.64 -10.28
C PHE A 45 11.52 -12.12 -10.57
N LYS A 46 11.12 -12.06 -11.85
CA LYS A 46 9.82 -11.54 -12.28
C LYS A 46 8.68 -12.14 -11.46
N ASP A 47 8.60 -13.46 -11.40
CA ASP A 47 7.49 -14.16 -10.75
C ASP A 47 7.77 -14.48 -9.27
N VAL A 48 8.83 -13.93 -8.69
CA VAL A 48 9.21 -14.17 -7.28
C VAL A 48 9.18 -12.88 -6.47
N VAL A 49 9.83 -11.83 -6.98
CA VAL A 49 10.00 -10.54 -6.31
C VAL A 49 9.07 -9.48 -6.92
N PHE A 50 8.90 -9.49 -8.24
CA PHE A 50 8.14 -8.46 -8.98
C PHE A 50 6.72 -8.93 -9.34
N ARG A 51 5.98 -9.39 -8.33
CA ARG A 51 4.59 -9.83 -8.51
C ARG A 51 3.63 -8.63 -8.47
N ALA A 52 2.63 -8.65 -9.34
CA ALA A 52 1.55 -7.65 -9.32
C ALA A 52 0.66 -7.78 -8.07
N HIS A 53 0.61 -8.98 -7.47
CA HIS A 53 -0.18 -9.28 -6.29
C HIS A 53 0.69 -9.92 -5.22
N LEU A 54 0.37 -9.62 -3.95
CA LEU A 54 0.98 -10.30 -2.82
C LEU A 54 0.58 -11.79 -2.85
N PRO A 55 1.47 -12.71 -2.42
CA PRO A 55 1.09 -14.11 -2.26
C PRO A 55 0.00 -14.25 -1.20
N GLU A 56 -0.93 -15.17 -1.42
CA GLU A 56 -2.02 -15.48 -0.48
C GLU A 56 -1.48 -15.96 0.88
N VAL A 57 -0.38 -16.73 0.84
CA VAL A 57 0.33 -17.17 2.04
C VAL A 57 1.53 -16.26 2.28
N PRO A 58 1.62 -15.60 3.44
CA PRO A 58 2.80 -14.84 3.81
C PRO A 58 4.05 -15.72 3.79
N PRO A 59 5.20 -15.20 3.34
CA PRO A 59 6.44 -15.97 3.34
C PRO A 59 6.81 -16.37 4.77
N THR A 60 7.24 -17.62 4.93
CA THR A 60 7.78 -18.11 6.20
C THR A 60 9.08 -17.38 6.50
N ARG A 61 9.17 -16.72 7.65
CA ARG A 61 10.42 -16.15 8.14
C ARG A 61 11.19 -17.25 8.85
N GLU A 62 12.45 -17.47 8.47
CA GLU A 62 13.34 -18.45 9.13
C GLU A 62 13.80 -17.99 10.52
N ILE A 63 13.66 -16.69 10.80
CA ILE A 63 14.01 -16.05 12.06
C ILE A 63 12.73 -15.49 12.67
N ASP A 64 12.47 -15.80 13.93
CA ASP A 64 11.38 -15.23 14.70
C ASP A 64 11.71 -13.76 15.03
N ILE A 65 11.39 -12.87 14.09
CA ILE A 65 11.48 -11.42 14.30
C ILE A 65 10.16 -11.00 14.94
N LYS A 66 10.17 -10.87 16.28
CA LYS A 66 9.09 -10.20 16.99
C LYS A 66 9.07 -8.72 16.62
N ALA A 67 7.94 -8.26 16.09
CA ALA A 67 7.66 -6.84 15.98
C ALA A 67 7.11 -6.38 17.33
N GLU A 68 7.91 -5.60 18.07
CA GLU A 68 7.47 -4.97 19.31
C GLU A 68 7.13 -3.50 19.03
N ILE A 69 6.08 -3.00 19.66
CA ILE A 69 5.67 -1.60 19.58
C ILE A 69 5.92 -1.02 20.97
N GLU A 70 6.91 -0.13 21.08
CA GLU A 70 7.19 0.59 22.31
C GLU A 70 6.10 1.64 22.53
N LEU A 71 5.43 1.58 23.68
CA LEU A 71 4.40 2.54 24.07
C LEU A 71 4.96 3.56 25.05
N VAL A 72 4.52 4.81 24.91
CA VAL A 72 4.78 5.85 25.91
C VAL A 72 3.83 5.70 27.11
N ASP A 73 2.62 5.19 26.87
CA ASP A 73 1.59 4.91 27.87
C ASP A 73 0.89 3.59 27.49
N ASP A 74 0.80 2.67 28.46
CA ASP A 74 0.18 1.35 28.30
C ASP A 74 -1.33 1.37 28.53
N ALA A 75 -1.92 2.54 28.81
CA ALA A 75 -3.36 2.68 28.97
C ALA A 75 -4.12 2.39 27.65
N PRO A 76 -4.97 1.35 27.60
CA PRO A 76 -5.67 1.00 26.38
C PRO A 76 -6.73 2.05 26.02
N VAL A 77 -6.77 2.40 24.75
CA VAL A 77 -7.67 3.44 24.24
C VAL A 77 -8.88 2.80 23.55
N ALA A 78 -10.01 2.73 24.26
CA ALA A 78 -11.27 2.28 23.67
C ALA A 78 -11.90 3.36 22.77
N ARG A 79 -12.29 3.01 21.55
CA ARG A 79 -12.99 3.89 20.60
C ARG A 79 -14.21 3.18 20.03
N LYS A 80 -15.29 3.94 19.84
CA LYS A 80 -16.52 3.42 19.23
C LYS A 80 -16.34 3.34 17.71
N GLN A 81 -16.65 2.20 17.12
CA GLN A 81 -16.66 2.03 15.67
C GLN A 81 -17.64 3.02 15.03
N PHE A 82 -17.20 3.70 13.96
CA PHE A 82 -18.08 4.58 13.18
C PHE A 82 -19.19 3.78 12.49
N ARG A 83 -20.35 4.42 12.30
CA ARG A 83 -21.43 3.81 11.53
C ARG A 83 -20.99 3.70 10.07
N LEU A 84 -21.01 2.47 9.55
CA LEU A 84 -20.74 2.19 8.14
C LEU A 84 -22.07 2.13 7.37
N SER A 85 -22.09 2.66 6.15
CA SER A 85 -23.21 2.45 5.22
C SER A 85 -23.27 0.98 4.77
N GLU A 86 -24.41 0.55 4.24
CA GLU A 86 -24.53 -0.81 3.69
C GLU A 86 -23.60 -1.06 2.51
N GLU A 87 -23.37 -0.04 1.67
CA GLU A 87 -22.39 -0.09 0.57
C GLU A 87 -20.96 -0.31 1.10
N MET A 88 -20.55 0.44 2.12
CA MET A 88 -19.23 0.28 2.76
C MET A 88 -19.08 -1.12 3.36
N LYS A 89 -20.12 -1.64 4.03
CA LYS A 89 -20.10 -3.00 4.57
C LYS A 89 -19.98 -4.05 3.46
N ALA A 90 -20.69 -3.87 2.35
CA ALA A 90 -20.63 -4.77 1.21
C ALA A 90 -19.23 -4.77 0.58
N ALA A 91 -18.64 -3.59 0.36
CA ALA A 91 -17.28 -3.44 -0.16
C ALA A 91 -16.23 -4.09 0.75
N ILE A 92 -16.32 -3.90 2.07
CA ILE A 92 -15.41 -4.53 3.04
C ILE A 92 -15.55 -6.06 3.01
N ARG A 93 -16.77 -6.60 2.89
CA ARG A 93 -16.97 -8.06 2.80
C ARG A 93 -16.45 -8.66 1.50
N ALA A 94 -16.48 -7.90 0.41
CA ALA A 94 -15.95 -8.33 -0.88
C ALA A 94 -14.41 -8.26 -0.94
N TRP A 95 -13.78 -7.57 0.01
CA TRP A 95 -12.33 -7.53 0.17
C TRP A 95 -11.86 -8.77 0.95
N THR A 96 -11.81 -9.90 0.25
CA THR A 96 -11.14 -11.15 0.66
C THR A 96 -10.30 -11.62 -0.50
#